data_AF-A0A3C2B7H2-F1
#
_entry.id   AF-A0A3C2B7H2-F1
#
_cell.length_a   1.000
_cell.length_b   1.000
_cell.length_c   1.000
_cell.angle_alpha   90.00
_cell.angle_beta   90.00
_cell.angle_gamma   90.00
#
_symmetry.space_group_name_H-M   'P 1'
#
loop_
_entity.id
_entity.type
_entity.pdbx_description
1 polymer ?
#
loop_
_entity_poly.entity_id
_entity_poly.type
_entity_poly.pdbx_seq_one_letter_code
_entity_poly.pdbx_strand_id
1 'polypeptide(L)'
;DYAPEGQALAVAACPGLAPADPEARLALAADVQAQLRRWWGPQVGEWRVLRTDSIAHGQPDQAPPFSPKRTVVLGDGLFVCGDHRDTPSIQGALFSGRRCGEAVVASLAG
;
A
#
# COMPACT_ATOMS: atom_id res chain seq x y z
N ASP A 1 11.61 17.74 7.04
CA ASP A 1 10.21 18.03 6.72
C ASP A 1 9.81 17.54 5.35
N TYR A 2 8.55 17.14 5.19
CA TYR A 2 7.96 16.72 3.90
C TYR A 2 7.25 17.88 3.16
N ALA A 3 7.26 19.09 3.72
CA ALA A 3 6.67 20.30 3.15
C ALA A 3 7.61 21.50 3.33
N PRO A 4 7.47 22.58 2.51
CA PRO A 4 8.19 23.83 2.74
C PRO A 4 7.88 24.46 4.09
N GLU A 5 8.75 25.35 4.56
CA GLU A 5 8.55 26.11 5.80
C GLU A 5 7.18 26.82 5.78
N GLY A 6 6.45 26.73 6.90
CA GLY A 6 5.11 27.30 7.05
C GLY A 6 3.99 26.54 6.33
N GLN A 7 4.28 25.38 5.71
CA GLN A 7 3.29 24.55 5.02
C GLN A 7 3.18 23.15 5.63
N ALA A 8 2.04 22.51 5.38
CA ALA A 8 1.80 21.11 5.74
C ALA A 8 1.46 20.29 4.48
N LEU A 9 1.92 19.04 4.46
CA LEU A 9 1.53 18.07 3.44
C LEU A 9 0.57 17.05 4.05
N ALA A 10 -0.61 16.93 3.44
CA ALA A 10 -1.57 15.88 3.77
C ALA A 10 -1.60 14.84 2.65
N VAL A 11 -1.62 13.56 3.03
CA VAL A 11 -1.75 12.43 2.12
C VAL A 11 -2.95 11.59 2.54
N ALA A 12 -3.86 11.31 1.60
CA ALA A 12 -4.98 10.41 1.80
C ALA A 12 -4.73 9.12 1.01
N ALA A 13 -4.80 7.98 1.68
CA ALA A 13 -4.77 6.67 1.04
C ALA A 13 -6.21 6.18 0.86
N CYS A 14 -6.54 5.72 -0.35
CA CYS A 14 -7.84 5.18 -0.70
C CYS A 14 -7.71 3.73 -1.20
N PRO A 15 -7.45 2.74 -0.31
CA PRO A 15 -7.32 1.35 -0.71
C PRO A 15 -8.56 0.84 -1.44
N GLY A 16 -8.36 0.00 -2.45
CA GLY A 16 -9.45 -0.55 -3.27
C GLY A 16 -9.95 0.37 -4.39
N LEU A 17 -9.47 1.62 -4.46
CA LEU A 17 -9.80 2.56 -5.53
C LEU A 17 -8.57 2.85 -6.40
N ALA A 18 -8.65 2.56 -7.69
CA ALA A 18 -7.57 2.84 -8.65
C ALA A 18 -8.12 3.31 -10.01
N PRO A 19 -8.77 4.49 -10.07
CA PRO A 19 -9.35 5.01 -11.31
C PRO A 19 -8.29 5.19 -12.40
N ALA A 20 -8.54 4.60 -13.57
CA ALA A 20 -7.58 4.57 -14.67
C ALA A 20 -7.57 5.85 -15.49
N ASP A 21 -8.73 6.49 -15.70
CA ASP A 21 -8.84 7.69 -16.52
C ASP A 21 -8.72 9.00 -15.70
N PRO A 22 -8.36 10.12 -16.34
CA PRO A 22 -8.16 11.40 -15.65
C PRO A 22 -9.42 11.97 -14.99
N GLU A 23 -10.60 11.77 -15.58
CA GLU A 23 -11.86 12.32 -15.07
C GLU A 23 -12.25 11.65 -13.76
N ALA A 24 -12.18 10.31 -13.71
CA ALA A 24 -12.42 9.55 -12.50
C ALA A 24 -11.42 9.86 -11.38
N ARG A 25 -10.16 10.17 -11.70
CA ARG A 25 -9.18 10.64 -10.70
C ARG A 25 -9.55 12.00 -10.12
N LEU A 26 -10.04 12.91 -10.96
CA LEU A 26 -10.51 14.23 -10.51
C LEU A 26 -11.74 14.09 -9.60
N ALA A 27 -12.69 13.23 -9.97
CA ALA A 27 -13.85 12.91 -9.14
C ALA A 27 -13.44 12.35 -7.78
N LEU A 28 -12.50 11.39 -7.76
CA LEU A 28 -11.97 10.83 -6.51
C LEU A 28 -11.31 11.90 -5.63
N ALA A 29 -10.54 12.82 -6.21
CA ALA A 29 -9.93 13.91 -5.45
C ALA A 29 -10.99 14.84 -4.81
N ALA A 30 -12.09 15.12 -5.51
CA ALA A 30 -13.20 15.90 -4.99
C ALA A 30 -13.94 15.17 -3.83
N ASP A 31 -14.18 13.87 -3.97
CA ASP A 31 -14.78 13.04 -2.92
C ASP A 31 -13.91 12.99 -1.65
N VAL A 32 -12.60 12.82 -1.84
CA VAL A 32 -11.63 12.89 -0.75
C VAL A 32 -11.70 14.25 -0.08
N GLN A 33 -11.60 15.37 -0.82
CA GLN A 33 -11.72 16.71 -0.23
C GLN A 33 -13.04 16.91 0.53
N ALA A 34 -14.16 16.41 0.02
CA ALA A 34 -15.44 16.46 0.70
C ALA A 34 -15.43 15.67 2.02
N GLN A 35 -14.76 14.51 2.07
CA GLN A 35 -14.57 13.75 3.30
C GLN A 35 -13.64 14.46 4.28
N LEU A 36 -12.49 14.96 3.82
CA LEU A 36 -11.54 15.69 4.66
C LEU A 36 -12.20 16.96 5.25
N ARG A 37 -13.03 17.68 4.48
CA ARG A 37 -13.82 18.82 5.01
C ARG A 37 -14.71 18.44 6.19
N ARG A 38 -15.29 17.23 6.22
CA ARG A 38 -16.09 16.76 7.37
C ARG A 38 -15.25 16.52 8.62
N TRP A 39 -13.96 16.18 8.46
CA TRP A 39 -13.06 15.88 9.57
C TRP A 39 -12.35 17.13 10.11
N TRP A 40 -11.85 17.98 9.22
CA TRP A 40 -11.07 19.16 9.62
C TRP A 40 -11.83 20.47 9.53
N GLY A 41 -12.89 20.56 8.72
CA GLY A 41 -13.68 21.78 8.57
C GLY A 41 -13.42 22.53 7.25
N PRO A 42 -13.94 23.76 7.13
CA PRO A 42 -14.02 24.48 5.87
C PRO A 42 -12.65 24.84 5.27
N GLN A 43 -11.59 24.96 6.08
CA GLN A 43 -10.25 25.32 5.60
C GLN A 43 -9.66 24.33 4.60
N VAL A 44 -10.17 23.08 4.55
CA VAL A 44 -9.81 22.11 3.51
C VAL A 44 -10.17 22.62 2.11
N GLY A 45 -11.14 23.54 1.99
CA GLY A 45 -11.45 24.20 0.73
C GLY A 45 -10.32 25.05 0.15
N GLU A 46 -9.40 25.52 0.99
CA GLU A 46 -8.21 26.27 0.57
C GLU A 46 -7.03 25.36 0.24
N TRP A 47 -7.17 24.04 0.43
CA TRP A 47 -6.07 23.10 0.17
C TRP A 47 -5.89 22.87 -1.32
N ARG A 48 -4.62 22.95 -1.75
CA ARG A 48 -4.23 22.64 -3.12
C ARG A 48 -3.93 21.15 -3.29
N VAL A 49 -4.67 20.47 -4.17
CA VAL A 49 -4.33 19.11 -4.59
C VAL A 49 -3.05 19.16 -5.42
N LEU A 50 -2.00 18.47 -4.96
CA LEU A 50 -0.72 18.42 -5.66
C LEU A 50 -0.66 17.29 -6.69
N ARG A 51 -1.24 16.13 -6.36
CA ARG A 51 -1.21 14.92 -7.19
C ARG A 51 -2.28 13.93 -6.75
N THR A 52 -2.78 13.15 -7.71
CA THR A 52 -3.63 11.98 -7.47
C THR A 52 -3.04 10.81 -8.25
N ASP A 53 -2.65 9.76 -7.54
CA ASP A 53 -2.02 8.57 -8.11
C ASP A 53 -2.92 7.35 -7.97
N SER A 54 -3.07 6.62 -9.08
CA SER A 54 -3.79 5.35 -9.12
C SER A 54 -2.80 4.20 -9.23
N ILE A 55 -2.84 3.29 -8.27
CA ILE A 55 -1.96 2.12 -8.22
C ILE A 55 -2.83 0.86 -8.24
N ALA A 56 -3.04 0.29 -9.42
CA ALA A 56 -3.99 -0.82 -9.65
C ALA A 56 -3.73 -2.07 -8.78
N HIS A 57 -2.50 -2.28 -8.33
CA HIS A 57 -2.09 -3.37 -7.44
C HIS A 57 -1.28 -2.83 -6.26
N GLY A 58 -1.75 -1.74 -5.64
CA GLY A 58 -0.99 -1.02 -4.62
C GLY A 58 -0.79 -1.78 -3.32
N GLN A 59 -1.71 -2.69 -2.97
CA GLN A 59 -1.64 -3.51 -1.75
C GLN A 59 -2.29 -4.87 -1.99
N PRO A 60 -1.75 -5.97 -1.40
CA PRO A 60 -2.44 -7.25 -1.32
C PRO A 60 -3.76 -7.15 -0.56
N ASP A 61 -4.71 -8.01 -0.92
CA ASP A 61 -5.99 -8.15 -0.21
C ASP A 61 -5.80 -8.71 1.21
N GLN A 62 -6.51 -8.12 2.18
CA GLN A 62 -6.55 -8.50 3.59
C GLN A 62 -7.97 -8.75 4.11
N ALA A 63 -8.95 -8.91 3.22
CA ALA A 63 -10.28 -9.28 3.63
C ALA A 63 -10.24 -10.55 4.50
N PRO A 64 -11.03 -10.61 5.60
CA PRO A 64 -11.13 -11.81 6.41
C PRO A 64 -11.59 -13.03 5.58
N PRO A 65 -11.05 -14.25 5.85
CA PRO A 65 -10.05 -14.57 6.87
C PRO A 65 -8.61 -14.20 6.43
N PHE A 66 -7.89 -13.51 7.33
CA PHE A 66 -6.50 -13.14 7.11
C PHE A 66 -5.54 -14.21 7.63
N SER A 67 -4.70 -14.75 6.74
CA SER A 67 -3.74 -15.83 7.04
C SER A 67 -2.31 -15.36 6.77
N PRO A 68 -1.61 -14.77 7.76
CA PRO A 68 -0.21 -14.36 7.64
C PRO A 68 0.74 -15.57 7.63
N LYS A 69 2.03 -15.32 7.41
CA LYS A 69 3.10 -16.34 7.35
C LYS A 69 2.84 -17.49 6.37
N ARG A 70 2.27 -17.21 5.20
CA ARG A 70 2.04 -18.19 4.13
C ARG A 70 3.37 -18.84 3.69
N THR A 71 3.32 -20.07 3.14
CA THR A 71 4.54 -20.82 2.74
C THR A 71 5.49 -19.99 1.84
N VAL A 72 6.80 -20.14 1.98
CA VAL A 72 7.78 -19.46 1.10
C VAL A 72 8.43 -20.41 0.10
N VAL A 73 8.11 -21.71 0.19
CA VAL A 73 8.60 -22.75 -0.71
C VAL A 73 7.44 -23.19 -1.58
N LEU A 74 7.60 -23.10 -2.90
CA LEU A 74 6.59 -23.50 -3.88
C LEU A 74 6.84 -24.90 -4.46
N GLY A 75 7.99 -25.51 -4.15
CA GLY A 75 8.43 -26.77 -4.76
C GLY A 75 9.34 -26.53 -5.97
N ASP A 76 9.95 -27.58 -6.50
CA ASP A 76 10.78 -27.54 -7.72
C ASP A 76 11.89 -26.47 -7.72
N GLY A 77 12.48 -26.20 -6.54
CA GLY A 77 13.50 -25.17 -6.37
C GLY A 77 12.98 -23.73 -6.45
N LEU A 78 11.66 -23.52 -6.47
CA LEU A 78 11.03 -22.21 -6.50
C LEU A 78 10.65 -21.72 -5.10
N PHE A 79 10.96 -20.46 -4.85
CA PHE A 79 10.70 -19.77 -3.59
C PHE A 79 9.99 -18.45 -3.84
N VAL A 80 9.18 -18.01 -2.89
CA VAL A 80 8.40 -16.78 -2.98
C VAL A 80 8.43 -16.00 -1.67
N CYS A 81 8.64 -14.70 -1.78
CA CYS A 81 8.52 -13.75 -0.69
C CYS A 81 7.87 -12.46 -1.16
N GLY A 82 7.42 -11.66 -0.20
CA GLY A 82 6.70 -10.42 -0.44
C GLY A 82 5.69 -10.17 0.66
N ASP A 83 5.17 -8.97 0.69
CA ASP A 83 4.14 -8.52 1.63
C ASP A 83 2.88 -9.41 1.56
N HIS A 84 2.53 -9.93 0.39
CA HIS A 84 1.47 -10.93 0.17
C HIS A 84 1.73 -12.32 0.80
N ARG A 85 2.95 -12.61 1.28
CA ARG A 85 3.27 -13.86 1.99
C ARG A 85 3.18 -13.73 3.49
N ASP A 86 3.11 -12.51 4.03
CA ASP A 86 2.96 -12.28 5.45
C ASP A 86 1.88 -11.23 5.73
N THR A 87 2.24 -10.05 6.22
CA THR A 87 1.36 -8.89 6.28
C THR A 87 1.66 -7.95 5.10
N PRO A 88 0.65 -7.29 4.51
CA PRO A 88 0.86 -6.33 3.42
C PRO A 88 1.36 -5.01 3.96
N SER A 89 2.60 -5.07 4.39
CA SER A 89 3.37 -3.99 4.93
C SER A 89 4.82 -4.20 4.51
N ILE A 90 5.61 -3.12 4.59
CA ILE A 90 7.05 -3.21 4.39
C ILE A 90 7.67 -4.24 5.35
N GLN A 91 7.20 -4.29 6.60
CA GLN A 91 7.73 -5.24 7.60
C GLN A 91 7.37 -6.69 7.25
N GLY A 92 6.16 -6.96 6.76
CA GLY A 92 5.77 -8.29 6.30
C GLY A 92 6.55 -8.73 5.06
N ALA A 93 6.86 -7.82 4.14
CA ALA A 93 7.76 -8.08 3.02
C ALA A 93 9.16 -8.50 3.49
N LEU A 94 9.76 -7.71 4.39
CA LEU A 94 11.09 -7.98 4.94
C LEU A 94 11.12 -9.31 5.71
N PHE A 95 10.10 -9.58 6.52
CA PHE A 95 10.02 -10.79 7.32
C PHE A 95 9.84 -12.06 6.45
N SER A 96 8.95 -12.01 5.45
CA SER A 96 8.83 -13.13 4.50
C SER A 96 10.09 -13.31 3.66
N GLY A 97 10.78 -12.22 3.31
CA GLY A 97 12.06 -12.25 2.61
C GLY A 97 13.14 -12.98 3.40
N ARG A 98 13.25 -12.70 4.71
CA ARG A 98 14.17 -13.43 5.60
C ARG A 98 13.88 -14.93 5.61
N ARG A 99 12.63 -15.32 5.87
CA ARG A 99 12.19 -16.73 5.88
C ARG A 99 12.50 -17.43 4.55
N CYS A 100 12.27 -16.74 3.45
CA CYS A 100 12.55 -17.24 2.10
C CYS A 100 14.05 -17.48 1.91
N GLY A 101 14.90 -16.53 2.29
CA GLY A 101 16.35 -16.69 2.25
C GLY A 101 16.85 -17.87 3.10
N GLU A 102 16.34 -18.03 4.32
CA GLU A 102 16.65 -19.17 5.19
C GLU A 102 16.27 -20.51 4.54
N ALA A 103 15.09 -20.57 3.89
CA ALA A 103 14.63 -21.76 3.18
C ALA A 103 15.49 -22.07 1.95
N VAL A 104 15.93 -21.06 1.20
CA VAL A 104 16.86 -21.22 0.06
C VAL A 104 18.19 -21.79 0.54
N VAL A 105 18.79 -21.22 1.60
CA VAL A 105 20.06 -21.71 2.15
C VAL A 105 19.93 -23.17 2.59
N ALA A 106 18.86 -23.52 3.31
CA ALA A 106 18.61 -24.89 3.73
C ALA A 106 18.45 -25.85 2.54
N SER A 107 17.78 -25.42 1.47
CA SER A 107 17.58 -26.24 0.27
C SER A 107 18.84 -26.45 -0.55
N LEU A 108 19.81 -25.54 -0.50
CA LEU A 108 21.09 -25.64 -1.23
C LEU A 108 22.17 -26.39 -0.43
N ALA A 109 22.00 -26.50 0.88
CA ALA A 109 22.93 -27.18 1.78
C ALA A 109 22.66 -28.69 1.90
N GLY A 110 21.51 -29.17 1.40
CA GLY A 110 21.17 -30.59 1.28
C GLY A 110 21.49 -31.12 -0.12
#